data_AF-A0A7V1NAX9-F1
#
_entry.id   AF-A0A7V1NAX9-F1
#
_cell.length_a   1.000
_cell.length_b   1.000
_cell.length_c   1.000
_cell.angle_alpha   90.00
_cell.angle_beta   90.00
_cell.angle_gamma   90.00
#
_symmetry.space_group_name_H-M   'P 1'
#
loop_
_entity.id
_entity.type
_entity.pdbx_description
1 polymer ?
#
loop_
_entity_poly.entity_id
_entity_poly.type
_entity_poly.pdbx_seq_one_letter_code
_entity_poly.pdbx_strand_id
1 'polypeptide(L)'
;MYTILISILIGAATGGIWTALGLWKTWQMGIVLTLLVSALSFVLISRFLARRIEPRFLAVQKQIQAGQTALAISQLEALLPLSRWQILLKGQIHAQIGLLAYATGDEALAEKHLALSGIRATEARLAYAAMQYRRGNKREALEIVDVAIRANKKQILPYHVYAWMLWKDGDREGAINKLLECQKVEKSNESTQENLSRLQNGKKLNMKRFGMGWFGLQLEKPPAQLRAAQGMATRKGFRQKPKRRR
;
A
#
# COMPACT_ATOMS: atom_id res chain seq x y z
N MET A 1 -13.81 14.65 7.94
CA MET A 1 -13.07 15.39 6.90
C MET A 1 -13.26 16.88 7.15
N TYR A 2 -12.65 17.38 8.22
CA TYR A 2 -12.93 18.75 8.66
C TYR A 2 -12.46 19.80 7.66
N THR A 3 -11.39 19.53 6.92
CA THR A 3 -10.85 20.44 5.90
C THR A 3 -11.81 20.69 4.75
N ILE A 4 -12.46 19.65 4.22
CA ILE A 4 -13.48 19.78 3.17
C ILE A 4 -14.69 20.57 3.69
N LEU A 5 -15.19 20.22 4.88
CA LEU A 5 -16.34 20.90 5.47
C LEU A 5 -16.07 22.38 5.71
N ILE A 6 -14.92 22.70 6.30
CA ILE A 6 -14.50 24.09 6.54
C ILE A 6 -14.32 24.83 5.22
N SER A 7 -13.70 24.22 4.20
CA SER A 7 -13.53 24.87 2.90
C SER A 7 -14.85 25.16 2.19
N ILE A 8 -15.81 24.23 2.25
CA ILE A 8 -17.15 24.41 1.67
C ILE A 8 -17.90 25.51 2.42
N LEU A 9 -17.83 25.53 3.76
CA LEU A 9 -18.47 26.56 4.57
C LEU A 9 -17.88 27.96 4.27
N ILE A 10 -16.56 28.07 4.13
CA ILE A 10 -15.90 29.33 3.76
C ILE A 10 -16.39 29.79 2.38
N GLY A 11 -16.34 28.92 1.37
CA GLY A 11 -16.79 29.32 0.03
C GLY A 11 -18.29 29.63 -0.03
N ALA A 12 -19.14 28.87 0.67
CA ALA A 12 -20.57 29.12 0.74
C ALA A 12 -20.88 30.45 1.44
N ALA A 13 -20.17 30.79 2.52
CA ALA A 13 -20.29 32.08 3.18
C ALA A 13 -19.84 33.22 2.24
N THR A 14 -18.69 33.08 1.57
CA THR A 14 -18.19 34.10 0.65
C THR A 14 -19.12 34.30 -0.56
N GLY A 15 -19.60 33.22 -1.17
CA GLY A 15 -20.53 33.29 -2.30
C GLY A 15 -21.91 33.81 -1.91
N GLY A 16 -22.42 33.41 -0.74
CA GLY A 16 -23.69 33.89 -0.19
C GLY A 16 -23.66 35.38 0.17
N ILE A 17 -22.55 35.86 0.75
CA ILE A 17 -22.34 37.30 1.00
C ILE A 17 -22.25 38.06 -0.32
N TRP A 18 -21.54 37.51 -1.32
CA TRP A 18 -21.41 38.12 -2.64
C TRP A 18 -22.75 38.27 -3.36
N THR A 19 -23.61 37.23 -3.33
CA THR A 19 -24.95 37.29 -3.93
C THR A 19 -25.91 38.17 -3.13
N ALA A 20 -25.85 38.15 -1.80
CA ALA A 20 -26.70 38.98 -0.94
C ALA A 20 -26.40 40.48 -1.06
N LEU A 21 -25.13 40.86 -1.28
CA LEU A 21 -24.71 42.25 -1.48
C LEU A 21 -25.01 42.78 -2.90
N GLY A 22 -25.54 41.96 -3.81
CA GLY A 22 -25.88 42.37 -5.17
C GLY A 22 -24.68 42.84 -6.00
N LEU A 23 -23.47 42.43 -5.60
CA LEU A 23 -22.21 42.74 -6.30
C LEU A 23 -22.22 42.00 -7.64
N TRP A 24 -22.65 42.74 -8.67
CA TRP A 24 -23.02 42.27 -10.01
C TRP A 24 -24.32 41.44 -10.06
N LYS A 25 -25.27 41.88 -10.90
CA LYS A 25 -26.64 41.34 -11.07
C LYS A 25 -26.73 39.86 -11.50
N THR A 26 -25.61 39.15 -11.64
CA THR A 26 -25.54 37.77 -12.14
C THR A 26 -25.22 36.80 -11.01
N TRP A 27 -26.27 36.12 -10.52
CA TRP A 27 -26.21 35.04 -9.52
C TRP A 27 -25.20 33.93 -9.87
N GLN A 28 -24.90 33.73 -11.16
CA GLN A 28 -23.91 32.76 -11.64
C GLN A 28 -22.49 33.06 -11.12
N MET A 29 -22.13 34.33 -10.94
CA MET A 29 -20.80 34.71 -10.43
C MET A 29 -20.61 34.32 -8.97
N GLY A 30 -21.68 34.31 -8.17
CA GLY A 30 -21.65 33.83 -6.79
C GLY A 30 -21.33 32.33 -6.68
N ILE A 31 -21.83 31.53 -7.62
CA ILE A 31 -21.54 30.08 -7.68
C ILE A 31 -20.07 29.86 -8.07
N VAL A 32 -19.57 30.57 -9.08
CA VAL A 32 -18.16 30.49 -9.48
C VAL A 32 -17.23 30.91 -8.34
N LEU A 33 -17.56 32.00 -7.64
CA LEU A 33 -16.79 32.47 -6.50
C LEU A 33 -16.81 31.48 -5.34
N THR A 34 -17.97 30.86 -5.06
CA THR A 34 -18.10 29.80 -4.05
C THR A 34 -17.15 28.64 -4.32
N LEU A 35 -17.12 28.16 -5.57
CA LEU A 35 -16.27 27.03 -5.97
C LEU A 35 -14.78 27.40 -5.90
N LEU A 36 -14.41 28.58 -6.42
CA LEU A 36 -13.02 29.04 -6.41
C LEU A 36 -12.49 29.26 -5.00
N VAL A 37 -13.25 29.96 -4.15
CA VAL A 37 -12.85 30.23 -2.76
C VAL A 37 -12.80 28.93 -1.96
N SER A 38 -13.78 28.03 -2.12
CA SER A 38 -13.74 26.70 -1.50
C SER A 38 -12.48 25.92 -1.90
N ALA A 39 -12.18 25.87 -3.20
CA ALA A 39 -11.01 25.16 -3.71
C ALA A 39 -9.70 25.76 -3.17
N LEU A 40 -9.58 27.10 -3.18
CA LEU A 40 -8.40 27.78 -2.68
C LEU A 40 -8.20 27.56 -1.17
N SER A 41 -9.27 27.73 -0.37
CA SER A 41 -9.24 27.46 1.07
C SER A 41 -8.87 26.01 1.37
N PHE A 42 -9.41 25.05 0.60
CA PHE A 42 -9.05 23.64 0.75
C PHE A 42 -7.56 23.39 0.51
N VAL A 43 -6.98 23.97 -0.55
CA VAL A 43 -5.55 23.82 -0.88
C VAL A 43 -4.66 24.44 0.20
N LEU A 44 -5.01 25.64 0.68
CA LEU A 44 -4.24 26.32 1.73
C LEU A 44 -4.26 25.56 3.05
N ILE A 45 -5.43 25.12 3.51
CA ILE A 45 -5.58 24.36 4.75
C ILE A 45 -4.85 23.01 4.63
N SER A 46 -4.97 22.34 3.49
CA SER A 46 -4.29 21.06 3.24
C SER A 46 -2.77 21.21 3.26
N ARG A 47 -2.22 22.27 2.65
CA ARG A 47 -0.78 22.56 2.67
C ARG A 47 -0.28 22.90 4.08
N PHE A 48 -1.05 23.70 4.82
CA PHE A 48 -0.70 24.04 6.19
C PHE A 48 -0.65 22.78 7.09
N LEU A 49 -1.65 21.90 6.97
CA LEU A 49 -1.69 20.66 7.72
C LEU A 49 -0.57 19.71 7.32
N ALA A 50 -0.27 19.60 6.02
CA ALA A 50 0.83 18.78 5.51
C ALA A 50 2.16 19.19 6.14
N ARG A 51 2.47 20.50 6.19
CA ARG A 51 3.69 21.02 6.82
C ARG A 51 3.82 20.66 8.30
N ARG A 52 2.70 20.49 9.01
CA ARG A 52 2.69 20.07 10.43
C ARG A 52 2.89 18.56 10.61
N ILE A 53 2.42 17.78 9.65
CA ILE A 53 2.40 16.31 9.70
C ILE A 53 3.68 15.70 9.14
N GLU A 54 4.22 16.27 8.06
CA GLU A 54 5.44 15.84 7.38
C GLU A 54 6.64 15.59 8.33
N PRO A 55 7.02 16.50 9.25
CA PRO A 55 8.15 16.23 10.14
C PRO A 55 7.93 15.03 11.06
N ARG A 56 6.67 14.72 11.42
CA ARG A 56 6.34 13.55 12.24
C ARG A 56 6.50 12.26 11.43
N PHE A 57 6.11 12.26 10.15
CA PHE A 57 6.36 11.13 9.27
C PHE A 57 7.85 10.90 9.02
N LEU A 58 8.63 11.98 8.86
CA LEU A 58 10.09 11.87 8.74
C LEU A 58 10.73 11.28 10.00
N ALA A 59 10.25 11.66 11.19
CA ALA A 59 10.72 11.07 12.45
C ALA A 59 10.39 9.57 12.53
N VAL A 60 9.17 9.17 12.17
CA VAL A 60 8.77 7.76 12.06
C VAL A 60 9.68 7.02 11.08
N GLN A 61 9.95 7.58 9.90
CA GLN A 61 10.82 6.96 8.91
C GLN A 61 12.24 6.73 9.44
N LYS A 62 12.81 7.70 10.17
CA LYS A 62 14.11 7.53 10.84
C LYS A 62 14.09 6.43 11.89
N GLN A 63 13.01 6.29 12.64
CA GLN A 63 12.87 5.22 13.64
C GLN A 63 12.76 3.84 12.99
N ILE A 64 12.03 3.74 11.87
CA ILE A 64 11.97 2.51 11.07
C ILE A 64 13.38 2.12 10.59
N GLN A 65 14.16 3.09 10.07
CA GLN A 65 15.54 2.86 9.66
C GLN A 65 16.46 2.45 10.82
N ALA A 66 16.22 2.99 12.02
CA ALA A 66 16.93 2.63 13.24
C ALA A 66 16.47 1.30 13.86
N GLY A 67 15.51 0.60 13.27
CA GLY A 67 14.95 -0.66 13.80
C GLY A 67 14.05 -0.48 15.03
N GLN A 68 13.64 0.75 15.35
CA GLN A 68 12.77 1.07 16.49
C GLN A 68 11.29 0.88 16.14
N THR A 69 10.92 -0.33 15.70
CA THR A 69 9.59 -0.61 15.13
C THR A 69 8.44 -0.32 16.09
N ALA A 70 8.55 -0.70 17.36
CA ALA A 70 7.50 -0.46 18.35
C ALA A 70 7.24 1.04 18.57
N LEU A 71 8.32 1.85 18.59
CA LEU A 71 8.24 3.29 18.74
C LEU A 71 7.68 3.95 17.47
N ALA A 72 8.04 3.46 16.29
CA ALA A 72 7.46 3.89 15.03
C ALA A 72 5.94 3.63 14.98
N ILE A 73 5.49 2.45 15.43
CA ILE A 73 4.06 2.10 15.52
C ILE A 73 3.32 3.04 16.46
N SER A 74 3.82 3.27 17.68
CA SER A 74 3.15 4.15 18.64
C SER A 74 3.05 5.59 18.16
N GLN A 75 4.08 6.08 17.45
CA GLN A 75 4.04 7.41 16.83
C GLN A 75 3.03 7.49 15.68
N LEU A 76 2.91 6.45 14.86
CA LEU A 76 1.88 6.37 13.83
C LEU A 76 0.47 6.35 14.44
N GLU A 77 0.25 5.62 15.52
CA GLU A 77 -1.02 5.60 16.24
C GLU A 77 -1.39 6.98 16.81
N ALA A 78 -0.41 7.71 17.34
CA ALA A 78 -0.60 9.08 17.81
C ALA A 78 -1.02 10.06 16.70
N LEU A 79 -0.85 9.71 15.42
CA LEU A 79 -1.31 10.49 14.27
C LEU A 79 -2.76 10.17 13.87
N LEU A 80 -3.36 9.06 14.34
CA LEU A 80 -4.73 8.68 13.98
C LEU A 80 -5.79 9.76 14.29
N PRO A 81 -5.74 10.51 15.42
CA PRO A 81 -6.68 11.61 15.64
C PRO A 81 -6.61 12.70 14.55
N LEU A 82 -5.41 12.95 13.99
CA LEU A 82 -5.21 13.91 12.91
C LEU A 82 -5.77 13.43 11.57
N SER A 83 -6.01 12.12 11.43
CA SER A 83 -6.56 11.54 10.20
C SER A 83 -7.96 12.05 9.85
N ARG A 84 -8.68 12.66 10.81
CA ARG A 84 -10.00 13.28 10.56
C ARG A 84 -9.90 14.57 9.72
N TRP A 85 -8.70 15.16 9.67
CA TRP A 85 -8.41 16.42 8.99
C TRP A 85 -7.90 16.21 7.56
N GLN A 86 -7.15 15.15 7.27
CA GLN A 86 -6.58 14.92 5.93
C GLN A 86 -7.19 13.69 5.24
N ILE A 87 -7.55 13.84 3.97
CA ILE A 87 -8.02 12.74 3.12
C ILE A 87 -6.90 11.71 2.97
N LEU A 88 -7.26 10.42 2.91
CA LEU A 88 -6.35 9.28 2.71
C LEU A 88 -5.34 9.04 3.85
N LEU A 89 -5.12 10.00 4.73
CA LEU A 89 -4.15 9.89 5.82
C LEU A 89 -4.45 8.72 6.75
N LYS A 90 -5.74 8.49 7.07
CA LYS A 90 -6.15 7.34 7.89
C LYS A 90 -5.70 6.01 7.28
N GLY A 91 -6.02 5.82 6.00
CA GLY A 91 -5.66 4.60 5.27
C GLY A 91 -4.15 4.42 5.09
N GLN A 92 -3.40 5.52 4.96
CA GLN A 92 -1.94 5.51 4.88
C GLN A 92 -1.29 5.15 6.22
N ILE A 93 -1.78 5.70 7.34
CA ILE A 93 -1.28 5.36 8.68
C ILE A 93 -1.52 3.87 8.96
N HIS A 94 -2.73 3.37 8.71
CA HIS A 94 -3.02 1.94 8.85
C HIS A 94 -2.16 1.07 7.93
N ALA A 95 -1.92 1.48 6.69
CA ALA A 95 -1.01 0.76 5.79
C ALA A 95 0.40 0.63 6.38
N GLN A 96 0.96 1.71 6.92
CA GLN A 96 2.31 1.68 7.50
C GLN A 96 2.40 0.84 8.77
N ILE A 97 1.45 0.99 9.70
CA ILE A 97 1.41 0.15 10.91
C ILE A 97 1.28 -1.33 10.52
N GLY A 98 0.38 -1.64 9.60
CA GLY A 98 0.15 -3.01 9.14
C GLY A 98 1.38 -3.64 8.50
N LEU A 99 2.09 -2.90 7.64
CA LEU A 99 3.33 -3.37 7.00
C LEU A 99 4.46 -3.60 8.03
N LEU A 100 4.59 -2.72 9.02
CA LEU A 100 5.58 -2.88 10.09
C LEU A 100 5.29 -4.14 10.94
N ALA A 101 4.05 -4.30 11.37
CA ALA A 101 3.63 -5.48 12.13
C ALA A 101 3.81 -6.78 11.33
N TYR A 102 3.47 -6.73 10.04
CA TYR A 102 3.66 -7.85 9.12
C TYR A 102 5.14 -8.23 8.97
N ALA A 103 6.03 -7.24 8.88
CA ALA A 103 7.47 -7.46 8.80
C ALA A 103 8.05 -8.03 10.10
N THR A 104 7.52 -7.66 11.26
CA THR A 104 7.95 -8.19 12.57
C THR A 104 7.31 -9.53 12.94
N GLY A 105 6.32 -9.98 12.16
CA GLY A 105 5.60 -11.24 12.40
C GLY A 105 4.45 -11.15 13.41
N ASP A 106 4.01 -9.94 13.76
CA ASP A 106 2.80 -9.75 14.57
C ASP A 106 1.57 -9.81 13.66
N GLU A 107 1.10 -11.03 13.39
CA GLU A 107 0.01 -11.26 12.44
C GLU A 107 -1.32 -10.65 12.88
N ALA A 108 -1.59 -10.60 14.19
CA ALA A 108 -2.85 -10.06 14.72
C ALA A 108 -2.93 -8.54 14.51
N LEU A 109 -1.86 -7.83 14.82
CA LEU A 109 -1.80 -6.38 14.58
C LEU A 109 -1.74 -6.07 13.08
N ALA A 110 -0.99 -6.88 12.31
CA ALA A 110 -0.91 -6.74 10.86
C ALA A 110 -2.30 -6.85 10.23
N GLU A 111 -3.06 -7.90 10.53
CA GLU A 111 -4.40 -8.12 9.99
C GLU A 111 -5.34 -6.93 10.25
N LYS A 112 -5.42 -6.51 11.51
CA LYS A 112 -6.26 -5.38 11.93
C LYS A 112 -5.96 -4.12 11.12
N HIS A 113 -4.69 -3.79 10.92
CA HIS A 113 -4.30 -2.55 10.24
C HIS A 113 -4.26 -2.67 8.71
N LEU A 114 -3.86 -3.82 8.17
CA LEU A 114 -3.85 -4.07 6.74
C LEU A 114 -5.26 -4.10 6.14
N ALA A 115 -6.25 -4.65 6.86
CA ALA A 115 -7.66 -4.62 6.43
C ALA A 115 -8.21 -3.19 6.30
N LEU A 116 -7.76 -2.28 7.19
CA LEU A 116 -8.13 -0.87 7.22
C LEU A 116 -7.29 0.03 6.30
N SER A 117 -6.30 -0.55 5.61
CA SER A 117 -5.41 0.20 4.72
C SER A 117 -6.17 0.83 3.54
N GLY A 118 -5.68 1.97 3.06
CA GLY A 118 -6.28 2.63 1.89
C GLY A 118 -6.26 1.73 0.66
N ILE A 119 -7.30 1.77 -0.18
CA ILE A 119 -7.36 0.97 -1.43
C ILE A 119 -6.20 1.24 -2.39
N ARG A 120 -5.59 2.44 -2.32
CA ARG A 120 -4.43 2.83 -3.13
C ARG A 120 -3.08 2.47 -2.51
N ALA A 121 -3.05 1.96 -1.28
CA ALA A 121 -1.84 1.50 -0.62
C ALA A 121 -1.49 0.08 -1.10
N THR A 122 -0.99 -0.04 -2.33
CA THR A 122 -0.78 -1.34 -2.99
C THR A 122 0.03 -2.31 -2.16
N GLU A 123 1.15 -1.87 -1.57
CA GLU A 123 2.03 -2.74 -0.79
C GLU A 123 1.31 -3.37 0.41
N ALA A 124 0.54 -2.58 1.16
CA ALA A 124 -0.27 -3.08 2.26
C ALA A 124 -1.38 -4.04 1.77
N ARG A 125 -2.00 -3.74 0.62
CA ARG A 125 -3.00 -4.63 0.01
C ARG A 125 -2.39 -5.96 -0.44
N LEU A 126 -1.19 -5.95 -1.02
CA LEU A 126 -0.48 -7.17 -1.38
C LEU A 126 -0.04 -7.96 -0.16
N ALA A 127 0.43 -7.30 0.91
CA ALA A 127 0.76 -7.96 2.17
C ALA A 127 -0.49 -8.60 2.80
N TYR A 128 -1.62 -7.91 2.79
CA TYR A 128 -2.90 -8.45 3.26
C TYR A 128 -3.32 -9.67 2.44
N ALA A 129 -3.28 -9.57 1.11
CA ALA A 129 -3.59 -10.69 0.23
C ALA A 129 -2.65 -11.88 0.45
N ALA A 130 -1.35 -11.62 0.62
CA ALA A 130 -0.36 -12.67 0.89
C ALA A 130 -0.64 -13.38 2.23
N MET A 131 -1.04 -12.63 3.25
CA MET A 131 -1.44 -13.17 4.55
C MET A 131 -2.69 -14.06 4.42
N GLN A 132 -3.74 -13.57 3.76
CA GLN A 132 -4.97 -14.35 3.52
C GLN A 132 -4.70 -15.61 2.68
N TYR A 133 -3.82 -15.50 1.68
CA TYR A 133 -3.42 -16.63 0.84
C TYR A 133 -2.72 -17.73 1.66
N ARG A 134 -1.77 -17.36 2.52
CA ARG A 134 -1.08 -18.32 3.41
C ARG A 134 -2.02 -19.01 4.38
N ARG A 135 -3.08 -18.33 4.81
CA ARG A 135 -4.13 -18.88 5.69
C ARG A 135 -5.12 -19.79 4.97
N GLY A 136 -5.02 -19.93 3.65
CA GLY A 136 -5.91 -20.75 2.83
C GLY A 136 -7.12 -20.01 2.25
N ASN A 137 -7.28 -18.71 2.55
CA ASN A 137 -8.36 -17.87 2.03
C ASN A 137 -8.04 -17.40 0.59
N LYS A 138 -7.83 -18.34 -0.33
CA LYS A 138 -7.31 -18.09 -1.68
C LYS A 138 -8.19 -17.13 -2.50
N ARG A 139 -9.51 -17.34 -2.46
CA ARG A 139 -10.46 -16.49 -3.21
C ARG A 139 -10.42 -15.04 -2.73
N GLU A 140 -10.42 -14.84 -1.42
CA GLU A 140 -10.34 -13.50 -0.83
C GLU A 140 -9.00 -12.82 -1.18
N ALA A 141 -7.89 -13.57 -1.11
CA ALA A 141 -6.58 -13.06 -1.50
C ALA A 141 -6.56 -12.54 -2.95
N LEU A 142 -7.09 -13.33 -3.90
CA LEU A 142 -7.17 -12.92 -5.30
C LEU A 142 -8.05 -11.68 -5.49
N GLU A 143 -9.18 -11.59 -4.78
CA GLU A 143 -10.05 -10.42 -4.83
C GLU A 143 -9.34 -9.15 -4.31
N ILE A 144 -8.59 -9.26 -3.21
CA ILE A 144 -7.80 -8.14 -2.67
C ILE A 144 -6.76 -7.66 -3.70
N VAL A 145 -6.06 -8.59 -4.36
CA VAL A 145 -5.07 -8.23 -5.39
C VAL A 145 -5.75 -7.60 -6.60
N ASP A 146 -6.90 -8.11 -7.04
CA ASP A 146 -7.67 -7.52 -8.15
C ASP A 146 -8.13 -6.09 -7.85
N VAL A 147 -8.62 -5.83 -6.63
CA VAL A 147 -8.97 -4.47 -6.19
C VAL A 147 -7.73 -3.56 -6.21
N ALA A 148 -6.56 -4.07 -5.78
CA ALA A 148 -5.32 -3.31 -5.83
C ALA A 148 -4.89 -2.99 -7.27
N ILE A 149 -5.06 -3.93 -8.22
CA ILE A 149 -4.85 -3.72 -9.65
C ILE A 149 -5.78 -2.63 -10.18
N ARG A 150 -7.09 -2.70 -9.87
CA ARG A 150 -8.07 -1.71 -10.31
C ARG A 150 -7.75 -0.31 -9.78
N ALA A 151 -7.27 -0.21 -8.55
CA ALA A 151 -6.86 1.05 -7.93
C ALA A 151 -5.57 1.63 -8.54
N ASN A 152 -4.65 0.77 -9.00
CA ASN A 152 -3.32 1.15 -9.49
C ASN A 152 -2.91 0.36 -10.75
N LYS A 153 -3.65 0.55 -11.85
CA LYS A 153 -3.55 -0.27 -13.07
C LYS A 153 -2.15 -0.39 -13.69
N LYS A 154 -1.31 0.64 -13.53
CA LYS A 154 0.06 0.69 -14.08
C LYS A 154 1.11 0.00 -13.19
N GLN A 155 0.76 -0.38 -11.96
CA GLN A 155 1.69 -1.10 -11.10
C GLN A 155 1.73 -2.57 -11.53
N ILE A 156 2.94 -3.04 -11.85
CA ILE A 156 3.16 -4.33 -12.50
C ILE A 156 3.15 -5.46 -11.47
N LEU A 157 3.76 -5.24 -10.30
CA LEU A 157 3.89 -6.25 -9.26
C LEU A 157 2.54 -6.92 -8.89
N PRO A 158 1.41 -6.21 -8.66
CA PRO A 158 0.13 -6.84 -8.37
C PRO A 158 -0.32 -7.90 -9.38
N TYR A 159 -0.15 -7.66 -10.69
CA TYR A 159 -0.50 -8.65 -11.71
C TYR A 159 0.36 -9.91 -11.59
N HIS A 160 1.65 -9.73 -11.30
CA HIS A 160 2.58 -10.85 -11.13
C HIS A 160 2.33 -11.61 -9.82
N VAL A 161 1.95 -10.93 -8.73
CA VAL A 161 1.50 -11.59 -7.49
C VAL A 161 0.24 -12.43 -7.76
N TYR A 162 -0.75 -11.86 -8.45
CA TYR A 162 -1.97 -12.57 -8.83
C TYR A 162 -1.65 -13.81 -9.68
N ALA A 163 -0.86 -13.63 -10.74
CA ALA A 163 -0.46 -14.71 -11.63
C ALA A 163 0.35 -15.80 -10.89
N TRP A 164 1.19 -15.40 -9.93
CA TRP A 164 1.92 -16.35 -9.10
C TRP A 164 0.97 -17.18 -8.21
N MET A 165 -0.03 -16.55 -7.59
CA MET A 165 -1.04 -17.25 -6.76
C MET A 165 -1.80 -18.29 -7.59
N LEU A 166 -2.27 -17.91 -8.79
CA LEU A 166 -2.95 -18.82 -9.70
C LEU A 166 -2.06 -19.99 -10.14
N TRP A 167 -0.84 -19.70 -10.60
CA TRP A 167 0.11 -20.73 -11.02
C TRP A 167 0.44 -21.69 -9.87
N LYS A 168 0.60 -21.15 -8.65
CA LYS A 168 0.90 -21.93 -7.45
C LYS A 168 -0.23 -22.91 -7.11
N ASP A 169 -1.46 -22.55 -7.44
CA ASP A 169 -2.66 -23.37 -7.29
C ASP A 169 -2.95 -24.28 -8.50
N GLY A 170 -2.08 -24.28 -9.51
CA GLY A 170 -2.20 -25.12 -10.70
C GLY A 170 -2.95 -24.46 -11.86
N ASP A 171 -3.52 -23.27 -11.68
CA ASP A 171 -4.18 -22.51 -12.73
C ASP A 171 -3.16 -21.72 -13.57
N ARG A 172 -2.47 -22.45 -14.45
CA ARG A 172 -1.48 -21.89 -15.37
C ARG A 172 -2.11 -20.99 -16.43
N GLU A 173 -3.29 -21.33 -16.93
CA GLU A 173 -3.97 -20.57 -17.97
C GLU A 173 -4.44 -19.21 -17.43
N GLY A 174 -5.06 -19.19 -16.25
CA GLY A 174 -5.41 -17.96 -15.57
C GLY A 174 -4.19 -17.09 -15.26
N ALA A 175 -3.06 -17.70 -14.86
CA ALA A 175 -1.81 -16.97 -14.66
C ALA A 175 -1.32 -16.29 -15.94
N ILE A 176 -1.36 -16.98 -17.09
CA ILE A 176 -1.02 -16.41 -18.41
C ILE A 176 -1.97 -15.27 -18.74
N ASN A 177 -3.28 -15.48 -18.61
CA ASN A 177 -4.30 -14.47 -18.90
C ASN A 177 -4.09 -13.19 -18.08
N LYS A 178 -3.75 -13.33 -16.79
CA LYS A 178 -3.47 -12.17 -15.93
C LYS A 178 -2.21 -11.41 -16.36
N LEU A 179 -1.16 -12.10 -16.82
CA LEU A 179 0.03 -11.43 -17.34
C LEU A 179 -0.22 -10.78 -18.72
N LEU A 180 -1.10 -11.34 -19.55
CA LEU A 180 -1.54 -10.70 -20.80
C LEU A 180 -2.31 -9.41 -20.53
N GLU A 181 -3.15 -9.36 -19.49
CA GLU A 181 -3.77 -8.11 -19.02
C GLU A 181 -2.70 -7.09 -18.61
N CYS A 182 -1.67 -7.50 -17.87
CA CYS A 182 -0.55 -6.61 -17.51
C CYS A 182 0.17 -6.08 -18.77
N GLN A 183 0.41 -6.93 -19.77
CA GLN A 183 1.08 -6.55 -21.01
C GLN A 183 0.27 -5.52 -21.82
N LYS A 184 -1.06 -5.58 -21.76
CA LYS A 184 -1.92 -4.57 -22.41
C LYS A 184 -1.74 -3.18 -21.79
N VAL A 185 -1.49 -3.10 -20.49
CA VAL A 185 -1.27 -1.83 -19.78
C VAL A 185 0.18 -1.36 -19.91
N GLU A 186 1.14 -2.27 -19.81
CA GLU A 186 2.58 -2.00 -19.90
C GLU A 186 3.27 -2.97 -20.87
N LYS A 187 3.34 -2.57 -22.15
CA LYS A 187 3.75 -3.45 -23.26
C LYS A 187 5.23 -3.81 -23.27
N SER A 188 6.09 -2.88 -22.83
CA SER A 188 7.55 -3.01 -22.87
C SER A 188 8.14 -3.58 -21.58
N ASN A 189 7.31 -4.02 -20.61
CA ASN A 189 7.86 -4.55 -19.37
C ASN A 189 8.53 -5.93 -19.57
N GLU A 190 9.84 -5.96 -19.39
CA GLU A 190 10.64 -7.17 -19.53
C GLU A 190 10.22 -8.30 -18.57
N SER A 191 9.82 -7.97 -17.34
CA SER A 191 9.42 -8.98 -16.36
C SER A 191 8.14 -9.69 -16.79
N THR A 192 7.18 -8.95 -17.35
CA THR A 192 5.94 -9.50 -17.93
C THR A 192 6.23 -10.41 -19.12
N GLN A 193 7.06 -9.96 -20.06
CA GLN A 193 7.42 -10.75 -21.24
C GLN A 193 8.18 -12.04 -20.86
N GLU A 194 9.14 -11.93 -19.93
CA GLU A 194 9.87 -13.09 -19.42
C GLU A 194 8.90 -14.09 -18.76
N ASN A 195 8.04 -13.62 -17.85
CA ASN A 195 7.14 -14.51 -17.13
C ASN A 195 6.07 -15.14 -18.03
N LEU A 196 5.59 -14.43 -19.06
CA LEU A 196 4.74 -15.02 -20.10
C LEU A 196 5.44 -16.15 -20.83
N SER A 197 6.66 -15.91 -21.33
CA SER A 197 7.45 -16.94 -22.03
C SER A 197 7.72 -18.15 -21.13
N ARG A 198 8.06 -17.92 -19.85
CA ARG A 198 8.27 -19.00 -18.88
C ARG A 198 7.01 -19.82 -18.68
N LEU A 199 5.88 -19.16 -18.44
CA LEU A 199 4.61 -19.84 -18.26
C LEU A 199 4.19 -20.57 -19.53
N GLN A 200 4.42 -20.06 -20.73
CA GLN A 200 4.14 -20.78 -21.98
C GLN A 200 5.02 -22.02 -22.18
N ASN A 201 6.25 -21.98 -21.67
CA ASN A 201 7.20 -23.10 -21.72
C ASN A 201 7.08 -24.09 -20.53
N GLY A 202 6.01 -24.02 -19.73
CA GLY A 202 5.79 -24.90 -18.59
C GLY A 202 6.72 -24.63 -17.40
N LYS A 203 7.41 -23.48 -17.39
CA LYS A 203 8.31 -23.06 -16.32
C LYS A 203 7.58 -22.15 -15.33
N LYS A 204 8.04 -22.16 -14.08
CA LYS A 204 7.56 -21.24 -13.03
C LYS A 204 7.91 -19.78 -13.33
N LEU A 205 7.09 -18.87 -12.79
CA LEU A 205 7.38 -17.44 -12.82
C LEU A 205 8.72 -17.12 -12.15
N ASN A 206 9.39 -16.09 -12.65
CA ASN A 206 10.57 -15.47 -12.07
C ASN A 206 10.18 -14.18 -11.35
N MET A 207 9.99 -14.28 -10.04
CA MET A 207 9.63 -13.12 -9.21
C MET A 207 10.84 -12.37 -8.66
N LYS A 208 12.07 -12.85 -8.91
CA LYS A 208 13.29 -12.29 -8.32
C LYS A 208 13.55 -10.85 -8.75
N ARG A 209 13.13 -10.45 -9.96
CA ARG A 209 13.28 -9.09 -10.49
C ARG A 209 12.55 -8.04 -9.65
N PHE A 210 11.48 -8.42 -8.95
CA PHE A 210 10.74 -7.53 -8.05
C PHE A 210 11.41 -7.32 -6.69
N GLY A 211 12.49 -8.06 -6.40
CA GLY A 211 13.33 -7.87 -5.23
C GLY A 211 12.54 -7.82 -3.92
N MET A 212 12.81 -6.79 -3.12
CA MET A 212 12.21 -6.63 -1.79
C MET A 212 10.70 -6.49 -1.80
N GLY A 213 10.11 -5.93 -2.86
CA GLY A 213 8.65 -5.83 -2.98
C GLY A 213 7.99 -7.20 -3.05
N TRP A 214 8.65 -8.22 -3.64
CA TRP A 214 8.16 -9.60 -3.66
C TRP A 214 8.48 -10.35 -2.38
N PHE A 215 9.75 -10.35 -1.96
CA PHE A 215 10.18 -11.12 -0.78
C PHE A 215 9.59 -10.59 0.52
N GLY A 216 9.28 -9.29 0.57
CA GLY A 216 8.54 -8.67 1.66
C GLY A 216 7.14 -9.25 1.86
N LEU A 217 6.54 -9.86 0.83
CA LEU A 217 5.24 -10.53 0.92
C LEU A 217 5.32 -11.90 1.61
N GLN A 218 6.51 -12.42 1.90
CA GLN A 218 6.69 -13.70 2.60
C GLN A 218 6.02 -14.91 1.90
N LEU A 219 5.70 -14.81 0.61
CA LEU A 219 5.17 -15.91 -0.21
C LEU A 219 6.29 -16.86 -0.67
N GLU A 220 7.51 -16.33 -0.83
CA GLU A 220 8.72 -17.09 -1.13
C GLU A 220 9.88 -16.62 -0.24
N LYS A 221 10.82 -17.54 0.03
CA LYS A 221 12.03 -17.21 0.80
C LYS A 221 13.04 -16.46 -0.09
N PRO A 222 13.65 -15.37 0.39
CA PRO A 222 14.68 -14.67 -0.36
C PRO A 222 15.93 -15.54 -0.62
N PRO A 223 16.63 -15.35 -1.76
CA PRO A 223 17.92 -15.97 -2.03
C PRO A 223 18.90 -15.82 -0.86
N ALA A 224 19.80 -16.80 -0.69
CA ALA A 224 20.75 -16.81 0.44
C ALA A 224 21.62 -15.55 0.49
N GLN A 225 22.01 -15.00 -0.67
CA GLN A 225 22.77 -13.75 -0.79
C GLN A 225 21.98 -12.53 -0.25
N LEU A 226 20.69 -12.44 -0.56
CA LEU A 226 19.82 -11.39 -0.02
C LEU A 226 19.54 -11.56 1.47
N ARG A 227 19.42 -12.81 1.94
CA ARG A 227 19.29 -13.10 3.39
C ARG A 227 20.53 -12.72 4.19
N ALA A 228 21.72 -12.92 3.62
CA ALA A 228 22.98 -12.53 4.22
C ALA A 228 23.14 -11.01 4.32
N ALA A 229 22.74 -10.27 3.27
CA ALA A 229 22.74 -8.81 3.27
C ALA A 229 21.71 -8.19 4.25
N GLN A 230 20.63 -8.91 4.58
CA GLN A 230 19.60 -8.46 5.52
C GLN A 230 19.84 -8.83 6.99
N GLY A 231 20.98 -9.46 7.32
CA GLY A 231 21.22 -9.94 8.68
C GLY A 231 20.17 -10.95 9.18
N MET A 232 19.39 -11.56 8.26
CA MET A 232 18.46 -12.62 8.59
C MET A 232 19.26 -13.89 8.90
N ALA A 233 19.70 -13.99 10.16
CA ALA A 233 20.42 -15.14 10.66
C ALA A 233 19.65 -16.41 10.30
N THR A 234 20.24 -17.25 9.44
CA THR A 234 19.82 -18.64 9.31
C THR A 234 19.89 -19.24 10.71
N ARG A 235 18.74 -19.46 11.37
CA ARG A 235 18.64 -20.39 12.51
C ARG A 235 18.98 -21.77 11.97
N LYS A 236 20.28 -22.03 11.85
CA LYS A 236 20.85 -23.33 11.57
C LYS A 236 20.76 -24.06 12.91
N GLY A 237 19.71 -24.85 13.08
CA GLY A 237 19.56 -25.71 14.25
C GLY A 237 20.87 -26.45 14.47
N PHE A 238 21.51 -26.20 15.61
CA PHE A 238 22.69 -26.94 16.06
C PHE A 238 22.30 -28.42 16.13
N ARG A 239 22.67 -29.21 15.11
CA ARG A 239 22.85 -30.65 15.31
C ARG A 239 24.10 -30.80 16.17
N GLN A 240 23.91 -30.90 17.49
CA GLN A 240 24.96 -31.42 18.37
C GLN A 240 25.32 -32.82 17.88
N LYS A 241 26.60 -33.05 17.55
CA LYS A 241 27.11 -34.39 17.28
C LYS A 241 26.98 -35.21 18.57
N PRO A 242 26.49 -36.46 18.52
CA PRO A 242 26.39 -37.30 19.70
C PRO A 242 27.80 -37.55 20.26
N LYS A 243 27.98 -37.19 21.53
CA LYS A 243 29.23 -37.40 22.28
C LYS A 243 29.40 -38.91 22.44
N ARG A 244 30.36 -39.53 21.72
CA ARG A 244 30.74 -40.93 21.94
C ARG A 244 31.23 -41.05 23.39
N ARG A 245 30.50 -41.80 24.21
CA ARG A 245 30.99 -42.26 25.52
C ARG A 245 32.14 -43.22 25.26
N ARG A 246 33.30 -42.95 25.86
CA ARG A 246 34.35 -43.94 26.11
C ARG A 246 34.04 -44.59 27.44
#